data_AF-A0AAW6RQS2-F1
#
_entry.id   AF-A0AAW6RQS2-F1
#
_cell.length_a   1.000
_cell.length_b   1.000
_cell.length_c   1.000
_cell.angle_alpha   90.00
_cell.angle_beta   90.00
_cell.angle_gamma   90.00
#
_symmetry.space_group_name_H-M   'P 1'
#
loop_
_entity.id
_entity.type
_entity.pdbx_description
1 polymer ?
#
loop_
_entity_poly.entity_id
_entity_poly.type
_entity_poly.pdbx_seq_one_letter_code
_entity_poly.pdbx_strand_id
1 'polypeptide(L)'
;MTEIQLTKLQLANYVCDELHKEMPFDLIFNQDEFVPFMEIIDASNLDVGFPAKNIGDKIHVGVTKGNSNGIYQALSSYILEHQKPANSIDQFIQSGEFDKAFRDVFGLPIGVVKSLGEVK
;
A
#
# COMPACT_ATOMS: atom_id res chain seq x y z
N MET A 1 4.45 8.09 -7.51
CA MET A 1 3.19 7.33 -7.62
C MET A 1 2.43 7.94 -8.77
N THR A 2 2.10 7.14 -9.78
CA THR A 2 1.31 7.60 -10.94
C THR A 2 -0.18 7.64 -10.57
N GLU A 3 -1.00 8.32 -11.37
CA GLU A 3 -2.45 8.37 -11.18
C GLU A 3 -3.08 6.96 -11.22
N ILE A 4 -2.63 6.12 -12.17
CA ILE A 4 -3.05 4.71 -12.28
C ILE A 4 -2.69 3.91 -11.01
N GLN A 5 -1.48 4.11 -10.46
CA GLN A 5 -1.08 3.45 -9.21
C GLN A 5 -1.91 3.93 -8.02
N LEU A 6 -2.25 5.23 -7.97
CA LEU A 6 -3.08 5.79 -6.91
C LEU A 6 -4.51 5.21 -6.96
N THR A 7 -5.10 5.12 -8.15
CA THR A 7 -6.44 4.51 -8.32
C THR A 7 -6.44 3.04 -7.89
N LYS A 8 -5.44 2.26 -8.31
CA LYS A 8 -5.28 0.86 -7.87
C LYS A 8 -5.11 0.74 -6.36
N LEU A 9 -4.34 1.64 -5.75
CA LEU A 9 -4.14 1.67 -4.31
C LEU A 9 -5.44 1.99 -3.56
N GLN A 10 -6.21 2.97 -4.02
CA GLN A 10 -7.50 3.32 -3.44
C GLN A 10 -8.50 2.16 -3.55
N LEU A 11 -8.57 1.52 -4.72
CA LEU A 11 -9.39 0.33 -4.94
C LEU A 11 -9.01 -0.82 -4.00
N ALA A 12 -7.71 -1.11 -3.88
CA ALA A 12 -7.23 -2.17 -3.01
C ALA A 12 -7.59 -1.93 -1.55
N ASN A 13 -7.42 -0.70 -1.06
CA ASN A 13 -7.82 -0.33 0.30
C ASN A 13 -9.32 -0.50 0.51
N TYR A 14 -10.14 0.02 -0.41
CA TYR A 14 -11.59 -0.12 -0.37
C TYR A 14 -12.03 -1.58 -0.28
N VAL A 15 -11.48 -2.45 -1.14
CA VAL A 15 -11.86 -3.87 -1.13
C VAL A 15 -11.41 -4.54 0.17
N CYS A 16 -10.20 -4.26 0.68
CA CYS A 16 -9.76 -4.78 1.97
C CYS A 16 -10.70 -4.38 3.13
N ASP A 17 -11.20 -3.14 3.14
CA ASP A 17 -12.16 -2.68 4.14
C ASP A 17 -13.49 -3.45 4.04
N GLU A 18 -13.97 -3.72 2.82
CA GLU A 18 -15.20 -4.46 2.56
C GLU A 18 -15.12 -5.94 2.97
N LEU A 19 -13.92 -6.56 2.95
CA LEU A 19 -13.74 -7.97 3.33
C LEU A 19 -14.05 -8.27 4.81
N HIS A 20 -14.26 -7.26 5.64
CA HIS A 20 -14.71 -7.43 7.03
C HIS A 20 -16.22 -7.70 7.18
N LYS A 21 -16.99 -7.59 6.10
CA LYS A 21 -18.44 -7.84 6.10
C LYS A 21 -18.77 -9.30 6.39
N GLU A 22 -20.00 -9.53 6.81
CA GLU A 22 -20.52 -10.88 6.98
C GLU A 22 -20.56 -11.60 5.62
N MET A 23 -19.87 -12.75 5.54
CA MET A 23 -19.78 -13.57 4.34
C MET A 23 -20.91 -14.60 4.28
N PRO A 24 -21.42 -14.95 3.08
CA PRO A 24 -20.96 -14.52 1.76
C PRO A 24 -21.58 -13.20 1.29
N PHE A 25 -20.87 -12.46 0.45
CA PHE A 25 -21.37 -11.24 -0.20
C PHE A 25 -20.73 -11.06 -1.59
N ASP A 26 -21.29 -10.15 -2.40
CA ASP A 26 -20.71 -9.78 -3.69
C ASP A 26 -19.99 -8.43 -3.57
N LEU A 27 -18.73 -8.35 -4.01
CA LEU A 27 -18.10 -7.09 -4.37
C LEU A 27 -18.69 -6.63 -5.70
N ILE A 28 -19.10 -5.37 -5.78
CA ILE A 28 -19.77 -4.81 -6.96
C ILE A 28 -18.83 -3.79 -7.60
N PHE A 29 -18.44 -4.04 -8.84
CA PHE A 29 -17.54 -3.20 -9.61
C PHE A 29 -18.20 -2.66 -10.87
N ASN A 30 -17.82 -1.46 -11.27
CA ASN A 30 -17.88 -1.05 -12.67
C ASN A 30 -16.79 -1.74 -13.49
N GLN A 31 -16.91 -1.70 -14.81
CA GLN A 31 -15.89 -2.27 -15.70
C GLN A 31 -14.50 -1.64 -15.48
N ASP A 32 -14.45 -0.32 -15.26
CA ASP A 32 -13.21 0.42 -15.00
C ASP A 32 -12.56 0.11 -13.64
N GLU A 33 -13.31 -0.46 -12.69
CA GLU A 33 -12.81 -0.89 -11.38
C GLU A 33 -12.43 -2.37 -11.39
N PHE A 34 -13.15 -3.19 -12.17
CA PHE A 34 -12.91 -4.62 -12.24
C PHE A 34 -11.57 -4.95 -12.93
N VAL A 35 -11.21 -4.21 -13.99
CA VAL A 35 -9.94 -4.40 -14.70
C VAL A 35 -8.73 -4.21 -13.75
N PRO A 36 -8.56 -3.07 -13.06
CA PRO A 36 -7.46 -2.90 -12.12
C PRO A 36 -7.49 -3.88 -10.94
N PHE A 37 -8.68 -4.31 -10.48
CA PHE A 37 -8.80 -5.38 -9.49
C PHE A 37 -8.17 -6.69 -10.01
N MET A 38 -8.56 -7.13 -11.21
CA MET A 38 -8.00 -8.33 -11.84
C MET A 38 -6.49 -8.22 -12.05
N GLU A 39 -6.00 -7.08 -12.53
CA GLU A 39 -4.56 -6.87 -12.72
C GLU A 39 -3.75 -7.03 -11.43
N ILE A 40 -4.31 -6.63 -10.27
CA ILE A 40 -3.66 -6.84 -8.97
C ILE A 40 -3.70 -8.32 -8.58
N ILE A 41 -4.84 -8.99 -8.75
CA ILE A 41 -4.97 -10.42 -8.45
C ILE A 41 -4.01 -11.25 -9.30
N ASP A 42 -3.97 -11.02 -10.61
CA ASP A 42 -3.12 -11.77 -11.55
C ASP A 42 -1.64 -11.56 -11.27
N ALA A 43 -1.24 -10.35 -10.83
CA ALA A 43 0.14 -10.04 -10.46
C ALA A 43 0.57 -10.68 -9.12
N SER A 44 -0.37 -11.12 -8.27
CA SER A 44 -0.07 -11.62 -6.93
C SER A 44 0.59 -13.00 -6.90
N ASN A 45 0.62 -13.73 -8.02
CA ASN A 45 1.03 -15.14 -8.12
C ASN A 45 0.26 -16.10 -7.17
N LEU A 46 -0.86 -15.65 -6.59
CA LEU A 46 -1.74 -16.47 -5.77
C LEU A 46 -2.82 -17.11 -6.65
N ASP A 47 -3.13 -18.38 -6.38
CA ASP A 47 -4.26 -19.06 -7.02
C ASP A 47 -5.57 -18.65 -6.31
N VAL A 48 -6.12 -17.50 -6.72
CA VAL A 48 -7.31 -16.91 -6.11
C VAL A 48 -8.51 -17.06 -7.05
N GLY A 49 -9.31 -18.09 -6.81
CA GLY A 49 -10.57 -18.30 -7.52
C GLY A 49 -11.77 -17.57 -6.90
N PHE A 50 -12.57 -16.89 -7.73
CA PHE A 50 -13.85 -16.33 -7.33
C PHE A 50 -14.86 -16.39 -8.48
N PRO A 51 -16.16 -16.59 -8.18
CA PRO A 51 -17.19 -16.44 -9.19
C PRO A 51 -17.36 -14.96 -9.55
N ALA A 52 -17.37 -14.66 -10.84
CA ALA A 52 -17.70 -13.34 -11.36
C ALA A 52 -18.91 -13.44 -12.30
N LYS A 53 -19.87 -12.53 -12.16
CA LYS A 53 -21.09 -12.47 -13.00
C LYS A 53 -21.39 -11.04 -13.38
N ASN A 54 -21.83 -10.83 -14.62
CA ASN A 54 -22.33 -9.53 -15.08
C ASN A 54 -23.81 -9.42 -14.74
N ILE A 55 -24.20 -8.37 -14.01
CA ILE A 55 -25.60 -8.03 -13.73
C ILE A 55 -25.82 -6.59 -14.14
N GLY A 56 -26.52 -6.39 -15.25
CA GLY A 56 -26.65 -5.06 -15.86
C GLY A 56 -25.30 -4.55 -16.34
N ASP A 57 -24.94 -3.33 -15.94
CA ASP A 57 -23.67 -2.66 -16.21
C ASP A 57 -22.59 -2.93 -15.13
N LYS A 58 -22.90 -3.78 -14.14
CA LYS A 58 -22.01 -4.09 -13.01
C LYS A 58 -21.47 -5.51 -13.08
N ILE A 59 -20.29 -5.68 -12.49
CA ILE A 59 -19.62 -6.95 -12.31
C ILE A 59 -19.67 -7.31 -10.83
N HIS A 60 -20.27 -8.45 -10.52
CA HIS A 60 -20.40 -8.97 -9.17
C HIS A 60 -19.38 -10.08 -8.96
N VAL A 61 -18.48 -9.89 -8.00
CA VAL A 61 -17.45 -10.85 -7.60
C VAL A 61 -17.83 -11.46 -6.26
N GLY A 62 -18.09 -12.77 -6.23
CA GLY A 62 -18.53 -13.46 -5.03
C GLY A 62 -17.38 -13.70 -4.04
N VAL A 63 -17.53 -13.14 -2.85
CA VAL A 63 -16.63 -13.31 -1.71
C VAL A 63 -17.23 -14.34 -0.74
N THR A 64 -16.42 -15.33 -0.41
CA THR A 64 -16.75 -16.41 0.52
C THR A 64 -15.59 -16.62 1.50
N LYS A 65 -15.84 -17.39 2.57
CA LYS A 65 -14.77 -17.78 3.51
C LYS A 65 -13.62 -18.54 2.84
N GLY A 66 -13.86 -19.17 1.68
CA GLY A 66 -12.85 -19.95 0.97
C GLY A 66 -11.88 -19.10 0.14
N ASN A 67 -12.27 -17.90 -0.29
CA ASN A 67 -11.45 -17.06 -1.16
C ASN A 67 -11.09 -15.68 -0.56
N SER A 68 -11.80 -15.22 0.48
CA SER A 68 -11.59 -13.90 1.08
C SER A 68 -10.15 -13.68 1.54
N ASN A 69 -9.52 -14.70 2.13
CA ASN A 69 -8.13 -14.62 2.56
C ASN A 69 -7.15 -14.44 1.37
N GLY A 70 -7.39 -15.15 0.26
CA GLY A 70 -6.57 -15.00 -0.95
C GLY A 70 -6.71 -13.62 -1.59
N ILE A 71 -7.96 -13.13 -1.68
CA ILE A 71 -8.26 -11.78 -2.17
C ILE A 71 -7.59 -10.72 -1.27
N TYR A 72 -7.75 -10.86 0.04
CA TYR A 72 -7.11 -9.96 1.01
C TYR A 72 -5.59 -9.97 0.88
N GLN A 73 -4.97 -11.16 0.78
CA GLN A 73 -3.52 -11.28 0.69
C GLN A 73 -2.97 -10.63 -0.58
N ALA A 74 -3.61 -10.84 -1.74
CA ALA A 74 -3.22 -10.20 -3.00
C ALA A 74 -3.26 -8.66 -2.89
N LEU A 75 -4.37 -8.12 -2.38
CA LEU A 75 -4.57 -6.67 -2.30
C LEU A 75 -3.70 -6.01 -1.23
N SER A 76 -3.59 -6.62 -0.05
CA SER A 76 -2.73 -6.11 1.04
C SER A 76 -1.25 -6.11 0.65
N SER A 77 -0.79 -7.12 -0.11
CA SER A 77 0.57 -7.14 -0.65
C SER A 77 0.80 -6.00 -1.65
N TYR A 78 -0.16 -5.77 -2.56
CA TYR A 78 -0.09 -4.64 -3.49
C TYR A 78 -0.03 -3.29 -2.76
N ILE A 79 -0.87 -3.11 -1.72
CA ILE A 79 -0.86 -1.91 -0.87
C ILE A 79 0.52 -1.73 -0.24
N LEU A 80 1.09 -2.78 0.37
CA LEU A 80 2.38 -2.71 1.04
C LEU A 80 3.52 -2.31 0.10
N GLU A 81 3.51 -2.81 -1.13
CA GLU A 81 4.52 -2.49 -2.15
C GLU A 81 4.41 -1.04 -2.68
N HIS A 82 3.20 -0.51 -2.78
CA HIS A 82 2.93 0.75 -3.48
C HIS A 82 2.63 1.92 -2.55
N GLN A 83 2.23 1.66 -1.31
CA GLN A 83 2.06 2.66 -0.28
C GLN A 83 3.43 2.98 0.31
N LYS A 84 4.01 4.10 -0.10
CA LYS A 84 5.12 4.69 0.64
C LYS A 84 4.62 5.03 2.05
N PRO A 85 5.27 4.58 3.13
CA PRO A 85 4.96 5.08 4.46
C PRO A 85 5.11 6.59 4.44
N ALA A 86 4.08 7.34 4.88
CA ALA A 86 4.14 8.80 4.95
C ALA A 86 5.28 9.32 5.84
N ASN A 87 5.84 8.43 6.68
CA ASN A 87 6.90 8.69 7.65
C ASN A 87 8.00 7.63 7.55
N SER A 88 8.51 7.28 6.36
CA SER A 88 9.65 6.36 6.34
C SER A 88 10.86 7.03 6.97
N ILE A 89 11.56 6.33 7.87
CA ILE A 89 12.84 6.79 8.43
C ILE A 89 13.80 7.17 7.28
N ASP A 90 13.70 6.47 6.14
CA ASP A 90 14.44 6.82 4.92
C ASP A 90 14.15 8.23 4.41
N GLN A 91 12.88 8.68 4.43
CA GLN A 91 12.52 10.06 4.07
C GLN A 91 13.03 11.05 5.12
N PHE A 92 12.93 10.72 6.40
CA PHE A 92 13.46 11.56 7.49
C PHE A 92 14.99 11.72 7.40
N ILE A 93 15.71 10.65 7.10
CA ILE A 93 17.16 10.66 6.86
C ILE A 93 17.49 11.44 5.57
N GLN A 94 16.78 11.19 4.47
CA GLN A 94 17.01 11.89 3.19
C GLN A 94 16.71 13.39 3.24
N SER A 95 15.75 13.80 4.07
CA SER A 95 15.39 15.22 4.23
C SER A 95 16.46 16.04 4.98
N GLY A 96 17.42 15.38 5.62
CA GLY A 96 18.41 16.02 6.50
C GLY A 96 17.82 16.53 7.83
N GLU A 97 16.53 16.29 8.10
CA GLU A 97 15.92 16.62 9.39
C GLU A 97 16.45 15.74 10.53
N PHE A 98 16.85 14.50 10.23
CA PHE A 98 17.56 13.65 11.20
C PHE A 98 18.84 14.33 11.71
N ASP A 99 19.67 14.86 10.82
CA ASP A 99 20.92 15.54 11.19
C ASP A 99 20.68 16.82 11.99
N LYS A 100 19.61 17.56 11.65
CA LYS A 100 19.21 18.76 12.39
C LYS A 100 18.71 18.41 13.79
N ALA A 101 17.80 17.44 13.91
CA ALA A 101 17.27 16.98 15.19
C ALA A 101 18.38 16.37 16.06
N PHE A 102 19.31 15.63 15.47
CA PHE A 102 20.48 15.11 16.17
C PHE A 102 21.37 16.24 16.70
N ARG A 103 21.65 17.27 15.88
CA ARG A 103 22.39 18.46 16.32
C ARG A 103 21.66 19.26 17.39
N ASP A 104 20.34 19.35 17.35
CA ASP A 104 19.54 20.06 18.35
C ASP A 104 19.48 19.31 19.69
N VAL A 105 19.31 17.99 19.66
CA VAL A 105 19.18 17.17 20.88
C VAL A 105 20.53 16.94 21.56
N PHE A 106 21.58 16.67 20.78
CA PHE A 106 22.89 16.35 21.33
C PHE A 106 23.84 17.54 21.38
N GLY A 107 23.49 18.65 20.70
CA GLY A 107 24.48 19.63 20.30
C GLY A 107 25.51 18.97 19.35
N LEU A 108 26.18 19.73 18.51
CA LEU A 108 27.60 19.43 18.41
C LEU A 108 28.21 20.14 19.60
N PRO A 109 28.73 19.41 20.62
CA PRO A 109 29.54 20.07 21.62
C PRO A 109 30.60 20.86 20.87
N ILE A 110 30.78 22.14 21.23
CA ILE A 110 31.79 23.03 20.64
C ILE A 110 33.20 22.35 20.64
N GLY A 111 33.42 21.37 21.53
CA GLY A 111 34.59 20.51 21.54
C GLY A 111 34.77 19.56 20.35
N VAL A 112 33.70 19.05 19.72
CA VAL A 112 33.78 18.12 18.57
C VAL A 112 34.28 18.83 17.31
N VAL A 113 33.95 20.12 17.15
CA VAL A 113 34.51 20.97 16.07
C VAL A 113 36.03 21.16 16.25
N LYS A 114 36.52 21.19 17.50
CA LYS A 114 37.96 21.26 17.79
C LYS A 114 38.68 19.91 17.62
N SER A 115 37.97 18.80 17.74
CA SER A 115 38.50 17.43 17.59
C SER A 115 38.49 16.90 16.16
N LEU A 116 37.70 17.49 15.25
CA LEU A 116 37.61 17.06 13.86
C LEU A 116 38.72 17.61 12.94
N GLY A 117 39.62 18.46 13.47
CA GLY A 117 40.85 18.86 12.81
C GLY A 117 40.63 19.70 11.55
N GLU A 118 41.34 20.82 11.48
CA GLU A 118 41.74 21.36 10.20
C GLU A 118 42.41 20.23 9.41
N VAL A 119 41.72 19.68 8.40
CA VAL A 119 42.39 18.90 7.36
C VAL A 119 43.04 19.91 6.42
N LYS A 120 44.13 20.50 6.94
CA LYS A 120 45.10 21.43 6.35
C LYS A 120 44.62 22.74 5.75
#